data_AF-A0A821NSD3-F1
#
_entry.id   AF-A0A821NSD3-F1
#
_cell.length_a   1.000
_cell.length_b   1.000
_cell.length_c   1.000
_cell.angle_alpha   90.00
_cell.angle_beta   90.00
_cell.angle_gamma   90.00
#
_symmetry.space_group_name_H-M   'P 1'
#
loop_
_entity.id
_entity.type
_entity.pdbx_description
1 polymer ?
#
loop_
_entity_poly.entity_id
_entity_poly.type
_entity_poly.pdbx_seq_one_letter_code
_entity_poly.pdbx_strand_id
1 'polypeptide(L)'
;MLYREEDIFRLDQHCSTIRNAVLYTIQEHKIKTADIGSTSTTTQFIGCALNGIVKMTSKIVFNTNIYQGIEVKQEANQSDRIDFGT
;
A
#
# COMPACT_ATOMS: atom_id res chain seq x y z
N MET A 1 -5.96 -10.53 -32.47
CA MET A 1 -5.76 -9.61 -31.33
C MET A 1 -4.91 -10.38 -30.33
N LEU A 2 -3.60 -10.19 -30.33
CA LEU A 2 -2.64 -10.96 -29.52
C LEU A 2 -2.37 -10.15 -28.24
N TYR A 3 -2.95 -10.58 -27.13
CA TYR A 3 -2.46 -10.16 -25.81
C TYR A 3 -1.09 -10.83 -25.62
N ARG A 4 -0.06 -10.04 -25.30
CA ARG A 4 1.27 -10.61 -24.97
C ARG A 4 1.13 -11.32 -23.62
N GLU A 5 1.60 -12.56 -23.52
CA GLU A 5 1.59 -13.37 -22.29
C GLU A 5 2.34 -12.70 -21.11
N GLU A 6 3.10 -11.64 -21.35
CA GLU A 6 3.89 -10.92 -20.35
C GLU A 6 3.07 -10.02 -19.40
N ASP A 7 1.81 -9.72 -19.73
CA ASP A 7 0.93 -8.90 -18.88
C ASP A 7 0.06 -9.75 -17.93
N ILE A 8 0.19 -11.07 -18.00
CA ILE A 8 -0.57 -12.05 -17.22
C ILE A 8 0.19 -12.35 -15.91
N PHE A 9 -0.19 -11.63 -14.85
CA PHE A 9 0.01 -11.91 -13.42
C PHE A 9 1.38 -11.64 -12.74
N ARG A 10 1.79 -10.37 -12.69
CA ARG A 10 2.54 -9.87 -11.49
C ARG A 10 1.63 -9.64 -10.26
N LEU A 11 0.32 -9.82 -10.42
CA LEU A 11 -0.67 -9.61 -9.36
C LEU A 11 -0.70 -10.75 -8.34
N ASP A 12 -0.32 -11.97 -8.72
CA ASP A 12 -0.33 -13.15 -7.84
C ASP A 12 0.55 -12.95 -6.60
N GLN A 13 1.68 -12.27 -6.78
CA GLN A 13 2.56 -11.91 -5.66
C GLN A 13 1.87 -10.91 -4.72
N HIS A 14 1.15 -9.92 -5.25
CA HIS A 14 0.40 -8.97 -4.44
C HIS A 14 -0.75 -9.65 -3.69
N CYS A 15 -1.53 -10.49 -4.37
CA CYS A 15 -2.61 -11.27 -3.76
C CYS A 15 -2.08 -12.20 -2.65
N SER A 16 -0.95 -12.87 -2.90
CA SER A 16 -0.30 -13.74 -1.91
C SER A 16 0.18 -12.95 -0.69
N THR A 17 0.79 -11.79 -0.89
CA THR A 17 1.23 -10.90 0.21
C THR A 17 0.03 -10.44 1.05
N ILE A 18 -1.06 -9.99 0.42
CA ILE A 18 -2.26 -9.54 1.14
C ILE A 18 -2.87 -10.70 1.94
N ARG A 19 -3.04 -11.88 1.31
CA ARG A 19 -3.55 -13.08 1.97
C ARG A 19 -2.71 -13.46 3.18
N ASN A 20 -1.39 -13.50 3.02
CA ASN A 20 -0.47 -13.88 4.09
C ASN A 20 -0.47 -12.86 5.23
N ALA A 21 -0.59 -11.56 4.93
CA ALA A 21 -0.69 -10.53 5.95
C ALA A 21 -1.97 -10.68 6.79
N VAL A 22 -3.11 -10.96 6.17
CA VAL A 22 -4.38 -11.22 6.88
C VAL A 22 -4.26 -12.47 7.76
N LEU A 23 -3.71 -13.56 7.23
CA LEU A 23 -3.47 -14.78 8.01
C LEU A 23 -2.54 -14.54 9.20
N TYR A 24 -1.46 -13.80 8.99
CA TYR A 24 -0.50 -13.41 10.03
C TYR A 24 -1.16 -12.55 11.12
N THR A 25 -2.04 -11.60 10.77
CA THR A 25 -2.83 -10.82 11.73
C THR A 25 -3.69 -11.71 12.64
N ILE A 26 -4.35 -12.71 12.06
CA ILE A 26 -5.24 -13.63 12.77
C ILE A 26 -4.45 -14.62 13.63
N GLN A 27 -3.41 -15.24 13.07
CA GLN A 27 -2.71 -16.38 13.68
C GLN A 27 -1.63 -15.93 14.67
N GLU A 28 -0.74 -15.02 14.24
CA GLU A 28 0.44 -14.62 15.02
C GLU A 28 0.11 -13.50 16.00
N HIS A 29 -0.60 -12.47 15.53
CA HIS A 29 -0.97 -11.34 16.37
C HIS A 29 -2.25 -11.55 17.18
N LYS A 30 -3.02 -12.60 16.88
CA LYS A 30 -4.31 -12.92 17.52
C LYS A 30 -5.32 -11.75 17.47
N ILE A 31 -5.14 -10.82 16.52
CA ILE A 31 -6.05 -9.70 16.29
C ILE A 31 -7.17 -10.20 15.39
N LYS A 32 -8.39 -10.11 15.89
CA LYS A 32 -9.59 -10.71 15.29
C LYS A 32 -10.78 -9.80 15.59
N THR A 33 -11.72 -9.74 14.66
CA THR A 33 -12.98 -9.01 14.85
C THR A 33 -14.01 -9.87 15.58
N ALA A 34 -15.11 -9.24 16.01
CA ALA A 34 -16.13 -9.87 16.85
C ALA A 34 -16.77 -11.11 16.21
N ASP A 35 -16.95 -11.10 14.89
CA ASP A 35 -17.54 -12.18 14.10
C ASP A 35 -16.70 -13.48 14.12
N ILE A 36 -15.40 -13.39 14.41
CA ILE A 36 -14.49 -14.54 14.53
C ILE A 36 -13.91 -14.71 15.94
N GLY A 37 -14.62 -14.16 16.95
CA GLY A 37 -14.39 -14.48 18.36
C GLY A 37 -13.23 -13.70 19.00
N SER A 38 -13.23 -12.38 18.87
CA SER A 38 -12.38 -11.46 19.64
C SER A 38 -13.05 -10.08 19.77
N THR A 39 -12.36 -9.09 20.30
CA THR A 39 -12.91 -7.76 20.58
C THR A 39 -12.21 -6.64 19.81
N SER A 40 -11.27 -6.97 18.90
CA SER A 40 -10.58 -5.95 18.12
C SER A 40 -11.54 -5.26 17.16
N THR A 41 -11.38 -3.95 17.00
CA THR A 41 -12.14 -3.18 16.02
C THR A 41 -11.61 -3.47 14.61
N THR A 42 -12.45 -3.19 13.60
CA THR A 42 -12.03 -3.28 12.20
C THR A 42 -10.80 -2.43 11.91
N THR A 43 -10.71 -1.23 12.51
CA THR A 43 -9.54 -0.34 12.37
C THR A 43 -8.25 -0.98 12.91
N GLN A 44 -8.32 -1.63 14.07
CA GLN A 44 -7.16 -2.33 14.66
C GLN A 44 -6.72 -3.51 13.79
N PHE A 45 -7.69 -4.29 13.29
CA PHE A 45 -7.44 -5.41 12.39
C PHE A 45 -6.73 -4.96 11.10
N ILE A 46 -7.30 -3.95 10.42
CA ILE A 46 -6.75 -3.41 9.17
C ILE A 46 -5.38 -2.78 9.39
N GLY A 47 -5.17 -2.02 10.47
CA GLY A 47 -3.86 -1.45 10.78
C GLY A 47 -2.78 -2.52 10.96
N CYS A 48 -3.11 -3.64 11.60
CA CYS A 48 -2.20 -4.78 11.73
C CYS A 48 -1.91 -5.44 10.38
N ALA A 49 -2.93 -5.68 9.57
CA ALA A 49 -2.76 -6.29 8.24
C ALA A 49 -1.90 -5.42 7.32
N LEU A 50 -2.11 -4.09 7.32
CA LEU A 50 -1.28 -3.14 6.56
C LEU A 50 0.19 -3.18 7.02
N ASN A 51 0.44 -3.22 8.33
CA ASN A 51 1.80 -3.38 8.85
C ASN A 51 2.44 -4.70 8.40
N GLY A 52 1.67 -5.78 8.33
CA GLY A 52 2.10 -7.06 7.77
C GLY A 52 2.50 -6.95 6.29
N ILE A 53 1.65 -6.31 5.48
CA ILE A 53 1.93 -6.06 4.05
C ILE A 53 3.24 -5.29 3.87
N VAL A 54 3.45 -4.22 4.63
CA VAL A 54 4.68 -3.41 4.54
C VAL A 54 5.92 -4.24 4.87
N LYS A 55 5.87 -5.11 5.89
CA LYS A 55 6.99 -5.99 6.25
C LYS A 55 7.28 -7.05 5.19
N MET A 56 6.24 -7.56 4.53
CA MET A 56 6.33 -8.63 3.53
C MET A 56 6.65 -8.10 2.12
N THR A 57 6.42 -6.82 1.87
CA THR A 57 6.76 -6.19 0.59
C THR A 57 8.23 -5.78 0.61
N SER A 58 9.02 -6.28 -0.35
CA SER A 58 10.41 -5.87 -0.50
C SER A 58 10.50 -4.35 -0.62
N LYS A 59 11.57 -3.74 -0.08
CA LYS A 59 11.82 -2.30 -0.28
C LYS A 59 11.69 -1.96 -1.75
N ILE A 60 10.78 -1.05 -2.08
CA ILE A 60 10.68 -0.48 -3.42
C ILE A 60 11.97 0.32 -3.64
N VAL A 61 12.94 -0.27 -4.32
CA VAL A 61 14.07 0.46 -4.87
C VAL A 61 13.54 1.10 -6.15
N PHE A 62 13.12 2.36 -6.05
CA PHE A 62 12.89 3.16 -7.25
C PHE A 62 14.24 3.28 -7.96
N ASN A 63 14.39 2.61 -9.10
CA ASN A 63 15.55 2.82 -9.96
C ASN A 63 15.42 4.25 -10.52
N THR A 64 16.10 5.19 -9.89
CA THR A 64 16.09 6.62 -10.25
C THR A 64 16.67 6.90 -11.64
N ASN A 65 17.19 5.88 -12.33
CA ASN A 65 17.72 6.00 -13.70
C ASN A 65 16.66 6.00 -14.81
N ILE A 66 15.36 5.83 -14.52
CA ILE A 66 14.30 5.83 -15.55
C ILE A 66 13.76 7.25 -15.84
N TYR A 67 14.14 8.27 -15.07
CA TYR A 67 13.68 9.67 -15.25
C TYR A 67 14.82 10.67 -15.53
N GLN A 68 15.85 10.31 -16.30
CA GLN A 68 16.81 11.30 -16.83
C GLN A 68 16.30 12.05 -18.07
N GLY A 69 14.99 12.19 -18.26
CA GLY A 69 14.39 12.79 -19.45
C GLY A 69 13.29 13.82 -19.22
N ILE A 70 13.04 14.27 -17.99
CA ILE A 70 12.06 15.33 -17.73
C ILE A 70 12.72 16.39 -16.84
N GLU A 71 13.24 17.45 -17.46
CA GLU A 71 13.53 18.70 -16.76
C GLU A 71 12.21 19.29 -16.25
N VAL A 72 11.91 19.09 -14.97
CA VAL A 72 10.87 19.86 -14.30
C VAL A 72 11.48 21.19 -13.90
N LYS A 73 11.22 22.23 -14.69
CA LYS A 73 11.44 23.60 -14.26
C LYS A 73 10.54 23.85 -13.04
N GLN A 74 11.16 24.09 -11.88
CA GLN A 74 10.45 24.55 -10.70
C GLN A 74 10.01 26.00 -10.97
N GLU A 75 8.75 26.19 -11.36
CA GLU A 75 8.12 27.49 -11.18
C GLU A 75 7.71 27.60 -9.71
N ALA A 76 8.26 28.61 -9.04
CA ALA A 76 7.96 28.93 -7.65
C ALA A 76 6.45 29.20 -7.52
N ASN A 77 5.72 28.26 -6.93
CA ASN A 77 4.30 28.44 -6.72
C ASN A 77 4.10 29.43 -5.57
N GLN A 78 3.64 30.62 -5.96
CA GLN A 78 3.30 31.73 -5.11
C GLN A 78 2.23 31.30 -4.10
N SER A 79 2.47 31.64 -2.83
CA SER A 79 1.63 31.29 -1.68
C SER A 79 0.19 31.78 -1.85
N ASP A 80 -0.74 30.89 -2.19
CA ASP A 80 -2.16 31.14 -2.00
C ASP A 80 -2.48 31.16 -0.51
N ARG A 81 -2.45 32.36 0.07
CA ARG A 81 -3.07 32.66 1.36
C ARG A 81 -4.55 32.34 1.24
N ILE A 82 -5.01 31.30 1.93
CA ILE A 82 -6.44 31.04 2.11
C ILE A 82 -6.90 31.94 3.27
N ASP A 83 -7.66 32.99 2.94
CA ASP A 83 -8.31 33.90 3.87
C ASP A 83 -9.63 33.27 4.36
N PHE A 84 -9.72 32.96 5.65
CA PHE A 84 -10.98 32.60 6.31
C PHE A 84 -11.56 33.87 6.93
N GLY A 85 -12.27 34.64 6.10
CA GLY A 85 -12.94 35.87 6.51
C GLY A 85 -13.88 35.67 7.71
N THR A 86 -13.82 36.64 8.63
CA THR A 86 -14.68 36.84 9.81
C THR A 86 -16.12 37.18 9.46
#